data_AF-A0A7K8XQF3-F1
#
_entry.id   AF-A0A7K8XQF3-F1
#
_cell.length_a   1.000
_cell.length_b   1.000
_cell.length_c   1.000
_cell.angle_alpha   90.00
_cell.angle_beta   90.00
_cell.angle_gamma   90.00
#
_symmetry.space_group_name_H-M   'P 1'
#
loop_
_entity.id
_entity.type
_entity.pdbx_description
1 polymer ?
#
loop_
_entity_poly.entity_id
_entity_poly.type
_entity_poly.pdbx_seq_one_letter_code
_entity_poly.pdbx_strand_id
1 'polypeptide(L)'
;RVKLTLEGLEEDEDDEEGQEKTSPTVPQKMANNVEFSLISNNEYKCRHTQPDCGYALQPDRWIEYTIQTMEPDNLELIFDFFEEDLGEKVVQGDVLPGHVGSACLLSSTIAEQGKSAGILTLAIMSRNPRKTIGKVRVDYIIIKPIQGYTCDMKASYAKYWKPRTTLDVGHRGAGNSTTTAKLAKVQENTIASLRNAASHGAAYVEFDVHLSKDHVPIVYHDLTCCMAMKKKLDTEPLELFEIAVKELTFDQLQLLKLAHVTALKVKDHNASFKEEENSAFETQPFPSLQRVLESVSEDVGFNIEIKWICQQRDGQWDGNLSTYFDMNLFLDIILKTVLMNAGRRRIVFSSFNADICTM
;
A
#
# COMPACT_ATOMS: atom_id res chain seq x y z
N ARG A 1 -20.10 -11.33 -22.62
CA ARG A 1 -20.08 -9.93 -22.14
C ARG A 1 -20.38 -9.91 -20.65
N VAL A 2 -19.94 -8.89 -19.91
CA VAL A 2 -20.19 -8.78 -18.46
C VAL A 2 -20.64 -7.36 -18.11
N LYS A 3 -21.73 -7.29 -17.34
CA LYS A 3 -22.24 -6.08 -16.69
C LYS A 3 -22.07 -6.21 -15.18
N LEU A 4 -21.67 -5.13 -14.53
CA LEU A 4 -21.63 -5.06 -13.07
C LEU A 4 -22.70 -4.09 -12.60
N THR A 5 -23.49 -4.51 -11.62
CA THR A 5 -24.53 -3.70 -10.98
C THR A 5 -24.25 -3.69 -9.49
N LEU A 6 -24.14 -2.50 -8.90
CA LEU A 6 -24.10 -2.33 -7.46
C LEU A 6 -25.52 -2.07 -6.96
N GLU A 7 -26.00 -2.93 -6.09
CA GLU A 7 -27.25 -2.77 -5.35
C GLU A 7 -26.90 -2.55 -3.88
N GLY A 8 -27.58 -1.61 -3.23
CA GLY A 8 -27.63 -1.50 -1.78
C GLY A 8 -29.05 -1.84 -1.35
N LEU A 9 -29.22 -2.42 -0.16
CA LEU A 9 -30.55 -2.40 0.45
C LEU A 9 -30.85 -0.93 0.73
N GLU A 10 -31.69 -0.30 -0.09
CA GLU A 10 -32.37 0.91 0.34
C GLU A 10 -33.15 0.47 1.59
N GLU A 11 -32.74 0.96 2.77
CA GLU A 11 -33.67 0.99 3.89
C GLU A 11 -34.81 1.86 3.38
N ASP A 12 -35.94 1.23 3.04
CA ASP A 12 -37.18 1.93 2.73
C ASP A 12 -37.35 2.99 3.83
N GLU A 13 -37.23 4.27 3.46
CA GLU A 13 -37.70 5.35 4.31
C GLU A 13 -39.21 5.10 4.44
N ASP A 14 -39.60 4.33 5.46
CA ASP A 14 -40.98 4.29 5.90
C ASP A 14 -41.35 5.76 6.13
N ASP A 15 -42.17 6.29 5.22
CA ASP A 15 -42.82 7.58 5.30
C ASP A 15 -43.68 7.62 6.58
N GLU A 16 -43.04 7.77 7.75
CA GLU A 16 -43.73 8.25 8.95
C GLU A 16 -43.95 9.76 8.76
N GLU A 17 -44.98 10.08 7.97
CA GLU A 17 -45.65 11.38 8.02
C GLU A 17 -46.07 11.65 9.47
N GLY A 18 -45.28 12.48 10.15
CA GLY A 18 -45.76 13.30 11.25
C GLY A 18 -45.09 13.05 12.59
N GLN A 19 -43.94 13.71 12.81
CA GLN A 19 -43.72 14.45 14.07
C GLN A 19 -42.52 15.41 13.95
N GLU A 20 -42.80 16.71 14.09
CA GLU A 20 -41.81 17.77 14.30
C GLU A 20 -40.92 17.44 15.50
N LYS A 21 -39.65 17.03 15.27
CA LYS A 21 -38.59 17.18 16.27
C LYS A 21 -37.28 17.65 15.63
N THR A 22 -36.82 18.76 16.19
CA THR A 22 -35.57 19.49 15.99
C THR A 22 -34.35 18.64 15.60
N SER A 23 -33.68 19.08 14.55
CA SER A 23 -32.50 18.52 13.91
C SER A 23 -31.32 18.28 14.86
N PRO A 24 -30.68 17.11 14.80
CA PRO A 24 -29.23 17.02 14.75
C PRO A 24 -28.79 16.96 13.28
N THR A 25 -27.62 17.53 12.98
CA THR A 25 -27.01 17.55 11.65
C THR A 25 -26.95 16.12 11.08
N VAL A 26 -27.86 15.80 10.16
CA VAL A 26 -27.83 14.52 9.43
C VAL A 26 -26.49 14.50 8.68
N PRO A 27 -25.61 13.49 8.89
CA PRO A 27 -24.45 13.34 8.04
C PRO A 27 -24.99 13.21 6.61
N GLN A 28 -24.59 14.11 5.69
CA GLN A 28 -24.99 13.98 4.29
C GLN A 28 -24.67 12.55 3.84
N LYS A 29 -25.71 11.73 3.64
CA LYS A 29 -25.57 10.36 3.17
C LYS A 29 -25.01 10.46 1.76
N MET A 30 -23.70 10.19 1.61
CA MET A 30 -23.05 10.21 0.31
C MET A 30 -23.59 9.04 -0.48
N ALA A 31 -24.17 9.29 -1.65
CA ALA A 31 -24.62 8.21 -2.52
C ALA A 31 -23.44 7.31 -2.90
N ASN A 32 -23.69 6.00 -2.97
CA ASN A 32 -22.69 5.06 -3.44
C ASN A 32 -22.25 5.45 -4.85
N ASN A 33 -20.95 5.66 -5.04
CA ASN A 33 -20.37 5.94 -6.34
C ASN A 33 -19.61 4.71 -6.83
N VAL A 34 -19.83 4.37 -8.08
CA VAL A 34 -19.21 3.23 -8.74
C VAL A 34 -18.59 3.66 -10.07
N GLU A 35 -17.32 3.36 -10.22
CA GLU A 35 -16.56 3.61 -11.44
C GLU A 35 -16.06 2.31 -12.04
N PHE A 36 -15.92 2.28 -13.36
CA PHE A 36 -15.49 1.09 -14.09
C PHE A 36 -14.42 1.43 -15.12
N SER A 37 -13.44 0.54 -15.22
CA SER A 37 -12.39 0.62 -16.24
C SER A 37 -12.26 -0.71 -16.95
N LEU A 38 -12.31 -0.69 -18.29
CA LEU A 38 -11.92 -1.84 -19.09
C LEU A 38 -10.43 -1.68 -19.44
N ILE A 39 -9.64 -2.69 -19.07
CA ILE A 39 -8.18 -2.63 -19.14
C ILE A 39 -7.66 -3.82 -19.95
N SER A 40 -6.57 -3.57 -20.66
CA SER A 40 -5.73 -4.55 -21.34
C SER A 40 -4.27 -4.23 -21.06
N ASN A 41 -3.35 -5.07 -21.51
CA ASN A 41 -1.91 -4.84 -21.32
C ASN A 41 -1.40 -3.51 -21.88
N ASN A 42 -2.06 -2.93 -22.89
CA ASN A 42 -1.56 -1.75 -23.61
C ASN A 42 -2.54 -0.56 -23.61
N GLU A 43 -3.79 -0.76 -23.19
CA GLU A 43 -4.85 0.24 -23.25
C GLU A 43 -5.70 0.20 -22.00
N TYR A 44 -6.10 1.38 -21.51
CA TYR A 44 -7.12 1.54 -20.49
C TYR A 44 -8.21 2.49 -20.99
N LYS A 45 -9.46 2.22 -20.62
CA LYS A 45 -10.57 3.13 -20.88
C LYS A 45 -11.47 3.23 -19.66
N CYS A 46 -11.27 4.29 -18.86
CA CYS A 46 -12.14 4.64 -17.74
C CYS A 46 -13.49 5.16 -18.26
N ARG A 47 -14.58 4.69 -17.65
CA ARG A 47 -15.94 5.09 -18.01
C ARG A 47 -16.83 5.12 -16.76
N HIS A 48 -17.59 6.20 -16.62
CA HIS A 48 -18.60 6.32 -15.56
C HIS A 48 -19.91 5.57 -15.86
N THR A 49 -20.00 4.88 -17.00
CA THR A 49 -21.21 4.15 -17.42
C THR A 49 -20.86 2.85 -18.17
N GLN A 50 -21.80 1.90 -18.15
CA GLN A 50 -21.72 0.64 -18.90
C GLN A 50 -22.91 0.52 -19.87
N PRO A 51 -22.77 -0.21 -21.00
CA PRO A 51 -23.90 -0.60 -21.83
C PRO A 51 -24.89 -1.50 -21.07
N ASP A 52 -26.13 -1.60 -21.56
CA ASP A 52 -27.19 -2.39 -20.92
C ASP A 52 -26.84 -3.88 -20.74
N CYS A 53 -26.07 -4.47 -21.66
CA CYS A 53 -25.53 -5.83 -21.58
C CYS A 53 -24.03 -5.86 -21.27
N GLY A 54 -23.52 -4.77 -20.67
CA GLY A 54 -22.13 -4.63 -20.26
C GLY A 54 -21.11 -4.66 -21.40
N TYR A 55 -19.85 -4.94 -21.07
CA TYR A 55 -18.73 -4.95 -22.01
C TYR A 55 -18.37 -6.37 -22.49
N ALA A 56 -17.92 -6.48 -23.73
CA ALA A 56 -17.27 -7.70 -24.19
C ALA A 56 -15.91 -7.85 -23.49
N LEU A 57 -15.70 -8.99 -22.83
CA LEU A 57 -14.45 -9.35 -22.19
C LEU A 57 -13.72 -10.33 -23.12
N GLN A 58 -12.63 -9.85 -23.72
CA GLN A 58 -11.69 -10.68 -24.46
C GLN A 58 -10.67 -11.30 -23.48
N PRO A 59 -9.99 -12.41 -23.82
CA PRO A 59 -9.08 -13.10 -22.91
C PRO A 59 -7.92 -12.24 -22.37
N ASP A 60 -7.54 -11.18 -23.09
CA ASP A 60 -6.48 -10.24 -22.75
C ASP A 60 -6.98 -9.00 -21.96
N ARG A 61 -8.26 -9.01 -21.54
CA ARG A 61 -8.91 -7.87 -20.88
C ARG A 61 -9.48 -8.24 -19.53
N TRP A 62 -9.48 -7.27 -18.62
CA TRP A 62 -10.15 -7.35 -17.33
C TRP A 62 -10.93 -6.08 -17.04
N ILE A 63 -11.86 -6.16 -16.10
CA ILE A 63 -12.62 -5.02 -15.59
C ILE A 63 -12.09 -4.70 -14.20
N GLU A 64 -11.71 -3.46 -13.99
CA GLU A 64 -11.51 -2.88 -12.66
C GLU A 64 -12.73 -2.04 -12.30
N TYR A 65 -13.11 -2.09 -11.03
CA TYR A 65 -14.19 -1.27 -10.49
C TYR A 65 -13.80 -0.69 -9.14
N THR A 66 -14.29 0.52 -8.86
CA THR A 66 -14.06 1.20 -7.58
C THR A 66 -15.41 1.57 -7.01
N ILE A 67 -15.66 1.18 -5.76
CA ILE A 67 -16.87 1.50 -5.01
C ILE A 67 -16.47 2.46 -3.89
N GLN A 68 -17.07 3.65 -3.86
CA GLN A 68 -17.00 4.56 -2.72
C GLN A 68 -18.34 4.54 -2.00
N THR A 69 -18.32 4.17 -0.72
CA THR A 69 -19.54 4.04 0.09
C THR A 69 -19.27 4.41 1.55
N MET A 70 -20.33 4.83 2.24
CA MET A 70 -20.36 5.01 3.70
C MET A 70 -20.96 3.78 4.41
N GLU A 71 -21.51 2.82 3.67
CA GLU A 71 -22.21 1.64 4.18
C GLU A 71 -21.58 0.36 3.60
N PRO A 72 -20.28 0.08 3.87
CA PRO A 72 -19.56 -1.03 3.26
C PRO A 72 -20.13 -2.41 3.61
N ASP A 73 -20.87 -2.51 4.71
CA ASP A 73 -21.51 -3.75 5.17
C ASP A 73 -22.84 -4.04 4.44
N ASN A 74 -23.37 -3.09 3.66
CA ASN A 74 -24.64 -3.19 2.94
C ASN A 74 -24.44 -3.04 1.42
N LEU A 75 -23.61 -3.91 0.84
CA LEU A 75 -23.34 -3.91 -0.59
C LEU A 75 -23.62 -5.28 -1.20
N GLU A 76 -24.34 -5.29 -2.31
CA GLU A 76 -24.51 -6.42 -3.21
C GLU A 76 -23.98 -6.05 -4.59
N LEU A 77 -22.96 -6.77 -5.06
CA LEU A 77 -22.40 -6.58 -6.39
C LEU A 77 -22.78 -7.78 -7.28
N ILE A 78 -23.58 -7.50 -8.31
CA ILE A 78 -24.07 -8.50 -9.25
C ILE A 78 -23.26 -8.42 -10.54
N PHE A 79 -22.74 -9.57 -10.96
CA PHE A 79 -22.06 -9.77 -12.23
C PHE A 79 -22.99 -10.51 -13.18
N ASP A 80 -23.57 -9.80 -14.14
CA ASP A 80 -24.42 -10.40 -15.18
C ASP A 80 -23.60 -10.76 -16.41
N PHE A 81 -23.71 -12.01 -16.85
CA PHE A 81 -23.00 -12.55 -17.99
C PHE A 81 -23.96 -12.69 -19.17
N PHE A 82 -23.55 -12.17 -20.33
CA PHE A 82 -24.30 -12.26 -21.57
C PHE A 82 -23.50 -12.97 -22.66
N GLU A 83 -24.18 -13.59 -23.63
CA GLU A 83 -23.57 -14.06 -24.87
C GLU A 83 -22.94 -12.90 -25.66
N GLU A 84 -22.01 -13.23 -26.55
CA GLU A 84 -21.40 -12.24 -27.43
C GLU A 84 -22.37 -11.83 -28.54
N ASP A 85 -23.08 -12.80 -29.12
CA ASP A 85 -24.21 -12.58 -30.02
C ASP A 85 -25.48 -12.32 -29.20
N LEU A 86 -26.02 -11.10 -29.32
CA LEU A 86 -27.23 -10.67 -28.62
C LEU A 86 -28.49 -10.85 -29.49
N GLY A 87 -28.43 -11.70 -30.52
CA GLY A 87 -29.52 -11.91 -31.47
C GLY A 87 -30.75 -12.64 -30.92
N GLU A 88 -30.57 -13.48 -29.90
CA GLU A 88 -31.65 -14.29 -29.30
C GLU A 88 -31.73 -14.17 -27.77
N LYS A 89 -32.89 -14.47 -27.21
CA LYS A 89 -33.08 -14.57 -25.75
C LYS A 89 -32.75 -15.99 -25.30
N VAL A 90 -31.89 -16.13 -24.30
CA VAL A 90 -31.51 -17.42 -23.73
C VAL A 90 -32.70 -18.07 -23.01
N VAL A 91 -33.47 -17.28 -22.24
CA VAL A 91 -34.72 -17.72 -21.64
C VAL A 91 -35.89 -16.87 -22.18
N GLN A 92 -36.99 -17.53 -22.54
CA GLN A 92 -38.21 -16.84 -22.98
C GLN A 92 -38.75 -15.96 -21.84
N GLY A 93 -38.78 -14.65 -22.07
CA GLY A 93 -39.23 -13.65 -21.10
C GLY A 93 -38.14 -12.72 -20.57
N ASP A 94 -36.85 -12.99 -20.88
CA ASP A 94 -35.77 -12.10 -20.45
C ASP A 94 -35.94 -10.68 -21.02
N VAL A 95 -35.69 -9.66 -20.19
CA VAL A 95 -35.77 -8.25 -20.59
C VAL A 95 -34.71 -7.94 -21.65
N LEU A 96 -33.49 -8.45 -21.44
CA LEU A 96 -32.34 -8.29 -22.31
C LEU A 96 -32.00 -9.62 -23.01
N PRO A 97 -31.63 -9.60 -24.30
CA PRO A 97 -31.19 -10.80 -25.00
C PRO A 97 -29.83 -11.30 -24.49
N GLY A 98 -29.55 -12.58 -24.72
CA GLY A 98 -28.25 -13.17 -24.42
C GLY A 98 -27.90 -13.36 -22.93
N HIS A 99 -28.76 -13.06 -21.95
CA HIS A 99 -28.42 -13.23 -20.52
C HIS A 99 -28.26 -14.72 -20.15
N VAL A 100 -27.06 -15.16 -19.83
CA VAL A 100 -26.76 -16.58 -19.56
C VAL A 100 -26.78 -16.94 -18.08
N GLY A 101 -26.43 -15.99 -17.21
CA GLY A 101 -26.34 -16.22 -15.78
C GLY A 101 -25.72 -15.05 -15.02
N SER A 102 -25.71 -15.19 -13.70
CA SER A 102 -25.24 -14.15 -12.79
C SER A 102 -24.38 -14.74 -11.69
N ALA A 103 -23.43 -13.96 -11.18
CA ALA A 103 -22.74 -14.21 -9.92
C ALA A 103 -22.99 -13.04 -8.98
N CYS A 104 -23.16 -13.31 -7.69
CA CYS A 104 -23.41 -12.29 -6.68
C CYS A 104 -22.26 -12.28 -5.66
N LEU A 105 -21.79 -11.09 -5.33
CA LEU A 105 -20.84 -10.83 -4.26
C LEU A 105 -21.52 -9.98 -3.19
N LEU A 106 -21.67 -10.56 -2.00
CA LEU A 106 -22.20 -9.86 -0.84
C LEU A 106 -21.07 -9.31 0.01
N SER A 107 -21.25 -8.10 0.56
CA SER A 107 -20.37 -7.50 1.59
C SER A 107 -20.05 -8.49 2.72
N SER A 108 -21.05 -9.26 3.17
CA SER A 108 -20.91 -10.32 4.19
C SER A 108 -19.87 -11.38 3.82
N THR A 109 -19.77 -11.74 2.54
CA THR A 109 -18.76 -12.70 2.07
C THR A 109 -17.35 -12.17 2.28
N ILE A 110 -17.15 -10.87 2.13
CA ILE A 110 -15.85 -10.24 2.37
C ILE A 110 -15.61 -10.09 3.88
N ALA A 111 -16.62 -9.66 4.64
CA ALA A 111 -16.55 -9.49 6.08
C ALA A 111 -16.19 -10.80 6.80
N GLU A 112 -16.79 -11.92 6.40
CA GLU A 112 -16.51 -13.26 6.94
C GLU A 112 -15.05 -13.71 6.72
N GLN A 113 -14.38 -13.24 5.68
CA GLN A 113 -12.95 -13.52 5.49
C GLN A 113 -12.05 -12.74 6.45
N GLY A 114 -12.52 -11.59 6.95
CA GLY A 114 -11.77 -10.73 7.85
C GLY A 114 -10.49 -10.14 7.26
N LYS A 115 -10.34 -10.14 5.92
CA LYS A 115 -9.17 -9.61 5.22
C LYS A 115 -9.53 -8.35 4.45
N SER A 116 -8.61 -7.39 4.41
CA SER A 116 -8.79 -6.16 3.62
C SER A 116 -8.37 -6.32 2.16
N ALA A 117 -7.79 -7.46 1.78
CA ALA A 117 -7.46 -7.75 0.38
C ALA A 117 -7.46 -9.26 0.15
N GLY A 118 -7.78 -9.68 -1.07
CA GLY A 118 -7.77 -11.10 -1.40
C GLY A 118 -8.40 -11.43 -2.74
N ILE A 119 -8.67 -12.73 -2.89
CA ILE A 119 -9.21 -13.31 -4.11
C ILE A 119 -10.46 -14.10 -3.75
N LEU A 120 -11.58 -13.76 -4.37
CA LEU A 120 -12.85 -14.48 -4.27
C LEU A 120 -13.11 -15.26 -5.55
N THR A 121 -13.77 -16.40 -5.42
CA THR A 121 -14.24 -17.19 -6.56
C THR A 121 -15.73 -17.44 -6.39
N LEU A 122 -16.53 -16.83 -7.26
CA LEU A 122 -17.98 -16.88 -7.22
C LEU A 122 -18.49 -17.81 -8.33
N ALA A 123 -19.48 -18.64 -8.03
CA ALA A 123 -20.12 -19.49 -9.02
C ALA A 123 -21.06 -18.66 -9.91
N ILE A 124 -20.99 -18.87 -11.22
CA ILE A 124 -21.93 -18.26 -12.17
C ILE A 124 -23.16 -19.17 -12.24
N MET A 125 -24.26 -18.70 -11.68
CA MET A 125 -25.54 -19.41 -11.68
C MET A 125 -26.26 -19.15 -13.00
N SER A 126 -26.63 -20.22 -13.70
CA SER A 126 -27.37 -20.09 -14.96
C SER A 126 -28.78 -19.55 -14.73
N ARG A 127 -29.31 -18.85 -15.74
CA ARG A 127 -30.74 -18.57 -15.85
C ARG A 127 -31.60 -19.83 -15.92
N ASN A 128 -31.03 -20.93 -16.43
CA ASN A 128 -31.68 -22.24 -16.37
C ASN A 128 -31.54 -22.85 -14.97
N PRO A 129 -32.64 -23.28 -14.32
CA PRO A 129 -32.62 -23.73 -12.93
C PRO A 129 -31.58 -24.83 -12.65
N ARG A 130 -30.87 -24.70 -11.52
CA ARG A 130 -29.99 -25.73 -10.92
C ARG A 130 -28.73 -26.10 -11.72
N LYS A 131 -28.19 -25.17 -12.52
CA LYS A 131 -26.91 -25.37 -13.22
C LYS A 131 -25.93 -24.23 -12.98
N THR A 132 -24.75 -24.55 -12.48
CA THR A 132 -23.59 -23.63 -12.52
C THR A 132 -22.92 -23.74 -13.87
N ILE A 133 -22.66 -22.61 -14.52
CA ILE A 133 -22.09 -22.56 -15.89
C ILE A 133 -20.62 -22.15 -15.91
N GLY A 134 -20.09 -21.68 -14.78
CA GLY A 134 -18.70 -21.29 -14.66
C GLY A 134 -18.41 -20.66 -13.30
N LYS A 135 -17.28 -19.97 -13.24
CA LYS A 135 -16.86 -19.21 -12.06
C LYS A 135 -16.25 -17.88 -12.49
N VAL A 136 -16.43 -16.86 -11.68
CA VAL A 136 -15.74 -15.57 -11.80
C VAL A 136 -14.77 -15.43 -10.64
N ARG A 137 -13.56 -14.96 -10.94
CA ARG A 137 -12.55 -14.63 -9.94
C ARG A 137 -12.56 -13.11 -9.76
N VAL A 138 -12.64 -12.68 -8.51
CA VAL A 138 -12.67 -11.26 -8.13
C VAL A 138 -11.51 -11.01 -7.18
N ASP A 139 -10.53 -10.26 -7.64
CA ASP A 139 -9.45 -9.75 -6.79
C ASP A 139 -9.93 -8.42 -6.19
N TYR A 140 -9.76 -8.23 -4.88
CA TYR A 140 -10.31 -7.07 -4.17
C TYR A 140 -9.30 -6.48 -3.19
N ILE A 141 -9.44 -5.17 -2.97
CA ILE A 141 -8.85 -4.43 -1.86
C ILE A 141 -9.93 -3.52 -1.23
N ILE A 142 -9.98 -3.48 0.09
CA ILE A 142 -10.83 -2.60 0.89
C ILE A 142 -9.92 -1.55 1.51
N ILE A 143 -10.19 -0.30 1.18
CA ILE A 143 -9.47 0.86 1.69
C ILE A 143 -10.33 1.51 2.77
N LYS A 144 -9.79 1.68 3.97
CA LYS A 144 -10.48 2.27 5.11
C LYS A 144 -9.86 3.62 5.46
N PRO A 145 -10.65 4.57 5.98
CA PRO A 145 -10.10 5.82 6.48
C PRO A 145 -9.18 5.56 7.67
N ILE A 146 -8.14 6.39 7.78
CA ILE A 146 -7.15 6.32 8.85
C ILE A 146 -7.84 6.43 10.22
N GLN A 147 -7.70 5.40 11.06
CA GLN A 147 -8.40 5.37 12.34
C GLN A 147 -7.87 6.41 13.33
N GLY A 148 -8.77 7.22 13.90
CA GLY A 148 -8.40 8.20 14.93
C GLY A 148 -7.63 9.42 14.40
N TYR A 149 -7.56 9.61 13.08
CA TYR A 149 -6.98 10.79 12.47
C TYR A 149 -7.97 11.44 11.51
N THR A 150 -8.27 12.72 11.71
CA THR A 150 -9.12 13.49 10.80
C THR A 150 -8.24 14.29 9.85
N CYS A 151 -8.19 13.86 8.59
CA CYS A 151 -7.51 14.61 7.52
C CYS A 151 -8.53 15.44 6.75
N ASP A 152 -8.51 16.76 6.91
CA ASP A 152 -9.39 17.67 6.16
C ASP A 152 -8.82 18.04 4.77
N MET A 153 -7.60 17.57 4.47
CA MET A 153 -6.85 17.84 3.23
C MET A 153 -6.79 19.33 2.85
N LYS A 154 -6.92 20.25 3.81
CA LYS A 154 -7.01 21.70 3.58
C LYS A 154 -5.78 22.26 2.87
N ALA A 155 -4.62 21.65 3.07
CA ALA A 155 -3.37 21.98 2.41
C ALA A 155 -2.87 20.82 1.53
N SER A 156 -3.57 20.55 0.41
CA SER A 156 -3.16 19.55 -0.58
C SER A 156 -2.53 20.19 -1.82
N TYR A 157 -1.44 19.60 -2.29
CA TYR A 157 -0.77 19.97 -3.54
C TYR A 157 -1.21 19.09 -4.73
N ALA A 158 -2.25 18.27 -4.58
CA ALA A 158 -2.70 17.34 -5.63
C ALA A 158 -3.02 18.01 -6.98
N LYS A 159 -3.47 19.27 -6.97
CA LYS A 159 -3.75 20.07 -8.18
C LYS A 159 -2.69 21.14 -8.45
N TYR A 160 -1.57 21.12 -7.72
CA TYR A 160 -0.53 22.12 -7.83
C TYR A 160 0.52 21.74 -8.88
N TRP A 161 0.24 22.06 -10.14
CA TRP A 161 1.22 21.95 -11.23
C TRP A 161 1.65 23.32 -11.76
N LYS A 162 2.66 23.90 -11.10
CA LYS A 162 3.35 25.09 -11.63
C LYS A 162 4.69 24.69 -12.23
N PRO A 163 5.02 25.14 -13.45
CA PRO A 163 6.36 24.98 -14.00
C PRO A 163 7.40 25.55 -13.04
N ARG A 164 8.38 24.73 -12.67
CA ARG A 164 9.48 25.10 -11.78
C ARG A 164 10.76 24.46 -12.29
N THR A 165 11.89 24.93 -11.78
CA THR A 165 13.19 24.27 -12.00
C THR A 165 13.19 22.88 -11.38
N THR A 166 14.01 22.00 -11.92
CA THR A 166 14.27 20.69 -11.33
C THR A 166 14.81 20.83 -9.91
N LEU A 167 14.51 19.85 -9.07
CA LEU A 167 14.99 19.78 -7.70
C LEU A 167 16.04 18.69 -7.58
N ASP A 168 17.10 18.95 -6.83
CA ASP A 168 18.06 17.92 -6.45
C ASP A 168 17.51 17.13 -5.25
N VAL A 169 17.47 15.82 -5.39
CA VAL A 169 16.97 14.87 -4.39
C VAL A 169 18.09 13.93 -3.98
N GLY A 170 18.44 13.90 -2.71
CA GLY A 170 19.41 12.95 -2.17
C GLY A 170 18.80 11.56 -2.03
N HIS A 171 19.05 10.67 -2.99
CA HIS A 171 18.57 9.28 -2.98
C HIS A 171 19.21 8.49 -1.84
N ARG A 172 18.37 8.00 -0.90
CA ARG A 172 18.78 7.42 0.39
C ARG A 172 19.75 8.30 1.18
N GLY A 173 19.59 9.62 1.03
CA GLY A 173 20.54 10.63 1.51
C GLY A 173 21.73 10.82 0.57
N ALA A 174 22.94 10.75 1.13
CA ALA A 174 24.20 10.84 0.40
C ALA A 174 25.02 9.53 0.46
N GLY A 175 24.39 8.43 0.88
CA GLY A 175 25.04 7.12 1.03
C GLY A 175 24.99 6.28 -0.26
N ASN A 176 25.77 5.21 -0.30
CA ASN A 176 25.79 4.23 -1.41
C ASN A 176 25.83 2.81 -0.82
N SER A 177 25.08 1.86 -1.40
CA SER A 177 24.73 0.60 -0.73
C SER A 177 25.88 -0.37 -0.57
N THR A 178 26.79 -0.51 -1.55
CA THR A 178 28.02 -1.36 -1.48
C THR A 178 28.61 -1.57 -2.88
N THR A 179 29.42 -0.64 -3.39
CA THR A 179 30.40 -0.95 -4.47
C THR A 179 31.72 -0.21 -4.35
N THR A 180 31.80 0.83 -3.53
CA THR A 180 33.06 1.54 -3.27
C THR A 180 33.16 1.95 -1.82
N ALA A 181 33.52 1.00 -0.95
CA ALA A 181 33.94 1.28 0.44
C ALA A 181 35.11 2.29 0.54
N LYS A 182 35.74 2.64 -0.59
CA LYS A 182 36.76 3.70 -0.70
C LYS A 182 36.20 5.12 -0.97
N LEU A 183 34.93 5.30 -1.31
CA LEU A 183 34.39 6.58 -1.79
C LEU A 183 33.23 7.15 -0.95
N ALA A 184 32.37 6.32 -0.34
CA ALA A 184 31.27 6.81 0.47
C ALA A 184 31.66 6.84 1.97
N LYS A 185 31.64 8.03 2.59
CA LYS A 185 31.94 8.21 4.02
C LYS A 185 30.77 7.86 4.94
N VAL A 186 29.56 7.72 4.41
CA VAL A 186 28.32 7.59 5.20
C VAL A 186 27.43 6.50 4.60
N GLN A 187 26.87 5.64 5.46
CA GLN A 187 25.95 4.58 5.08
C GLN A 187 24.59 5.16 4.68
N GLU A 188 23.97 4.63 3.62
CA GLU A 188 22.65 5.06 3.15
C GLU A 188 21.53 4.86 4.17
N ASN A 189 20.42 5.58 3.99
CA ASN A 189 19.23 5.46 4.85
C ASN A 189 19.54 5.66 6.35
N THR A 190 20.61 6.39 6.66
CA THR A 190 20.98 6.84 8.01
C THR A 190 20.71 8.33 8.18
N ILE A 191 20.44 8.77 9.41
CA ILE A 191 20.25 10.20 9.71
C ILE A 191 21.46 11.03 9.25
N ALA A 192 22.67 10.51 9.45
CA ALA A 192 23.90 11.13 8.98
C ALA A 192 23.89 11.33 7.45
N SER A 193 23.47 10.32 6.68
CA SER A 193 23.43 10.42 5.21
C SER A 193 22.40 11.44 4.73
N LEU A 194 21.24 11.50 5.38
CA LEU A 194 20.16 12.43 5.05
C LEU A 194 20.57 13.87 5.38
N ARG A 195 21.15 14.09 6.56
CA ARG A 195 21.70 15.40 6.95
C ARG A 195 22.85 15.83 6.04
N ASN A 196 23.69 14.90 5.61
CA ASN A 196 24.77 15.18 4.69
C ASN A 196 24.24 15.65 3.33
N ALA A 197 23.24 14.98 2.75
CA ALA A 197 22.61 15.46 1.52
C ALA A 197 21.98 16.85 1.69
N ALA A 198 21.24 17.06 2.78
CA ALA A 198 20.62 18.34 3.11
C ALA A 198 21.64 19.48 3.23
N SER A 199 22.76 19.26 3.94
CA SER A 199 23.79 20.28 4.13
C SER A 199 24.56 20.62 2.84
N HIS A 200 24.45 19.77 1.82
CA HIS A 200 25.02 20.00 0.49
C HIS A 200 23.99 20.52 -0.52
N GLY A 201 22.85 21.03 -0.05
CA GLY A 201 21.89 21.76 -0.88
C GLY A 201 20.78 20.92 -1.51
N ALA A 202 20.65 19.64 -1.15
CA ALA A 202 19.51 18.84 -1.60
C ALA A 202 18.20 19.44 -1.10
N ALA A 203 17.29 19.75 -2.02
CA ALA A 203 15.99 20.31 -1.70
C ALA A 203 15.07 19.27 -1.04
N TYR A 204 15.27 18.01 -1.43
CA TYR A 204 14.63 16.85 -0.83
C TYR A 204 15.66 15.76 -0.51
N VAL A 205 15.32 14.90 0.43
CA VAL A 205 15.97 13.60 0.60
C VAL A 205 14.94 12.51 0.38
N GLU A 206 15.34 11.46 -0.32
CA GLU A 206 14.56 10.26 -0.53
C GLU A 206 15.06 9.16 0.41
N PHE A 207 14.15 8.32 0.89
CA PHE A 207 14.47 7.13 1.66
C PHE A 207 13.28 6.16 1.70
N ASP A 208 13.61 4.89 1.95
CA ASP A 208 12.67 3.78 1.94
C ASP A 208 12.12 3.47 3.35
N VAL A 209 10.82 3.21 3.46
CA VAL A 209 10.14 2.89 4.72
C VAL A 209 9.35 1.60 4.64
N HIS A 210 9.44 0.81 5.70
CA HIS A 210 8.56 -0.30 6.01
C HIS A 210 8.49 -0.55 7.52
N LEU A 211 7.83 -1.63 7.97
CA LEU A 211 7.61 -1.90 9.39
C LEU A 211 8.48 -3.05 9.92
N SER A 212 8.92 -2.90 11.17
CA SER A 212 9.41 -4.01 12.01
C SER A 212 8.24 -4.91 12.47
N LYS A 213 8.57 -6.05 13.09
CA LYS A 213 7.60 -7.02 13.64
C LYS A 213 6.60 -6.41 14.63
N ASP A 214 7.09 -5.48 15.45
CA ASP A 214 6.35 -4.73 16.45
C ASP A 214 5.77 -3.41 15.92
N HIS A 215 5.64 -3.29 14.60
CA HIS A 215 4.95 -2.19 13.91
C HIS A 215 5.62 -0.83 14.07
N VAL A 216 6.93 -0.78 14.27
CA VAL A 216 7.69 0.48 14.25
C VAL A 216 8.09 0.78 12.81
N PRO A 217 7.76 1.95 12.24
CA PRO A 217 8.26 2.35 10.94
C PRO A 217 9.76 2.57 10.98
N ILE A 218 10.49 1.84 10.14
CA ILE A 218 11.94 1.92 10.01
C ILE A 218 12.32 2.43 8.62
N VAL A 219 13.46 3.10 8.55
CA VAL A 219 14.07 3.53 7.29
C VAL A 219 15.10 2.51 6.83
N TYR A 220 14.76 1.73 5.81
CA TYR A 220 15.60 0.67 5.25
C TYR A 220 15.04 0.18 3.90
N HIS A 221 15.93 -0.16 2.97
CA HIS A 221 15.56 -0.45 1.58
C HIS A 221 15.06 -1.88 1.35
N ASP A 222 15.83 -2.89 1.80
CA ASP A 222 15.53 -4.28 1.47
C ASP A 222 14.45 -4.85 2.40
N LEU A 223 13.71 -5.87 1.95
CA LEU A 223 12.73 -6.55 2.79
C LEU A 223 13.37 -7.55 3.78
N THR A 224 14.65 -7.81 3.59
CA THR A 224 15.46 -8.77 4.32
C THR A 224 16.79 -8.13 4.76
N CYS A 225 17.41 -8.70 5.78
CA CYS A 225 18.75 -8.32 6.21
C CYS A 225 19.57 -9.57 6.55
N CYS A 226 20.89 -9.49 6.37
CA CYS A 226 21.78 -10.58 6.72
C CYS A 226 22.21 -10.51 8.19
N MET A 227 22.15 -11.65 8.88
CA MET A 227 22.67 -11.83 10.23
C MET A 227 23.85 -12.80 10.20
N ALA A 228 24.93 -12.46 10.90
CA ALA A 228 26.07 -13.35 11.09
C ALA A 228 25.93 -14.13 12.41
N MET A 229 25.96 -15.46 12.33
CA MET A 229 26.06 -16.29 13.53
C MET A 229 27.52 -16.43 13.94
N LYS A 230 27.86 -16.05 15.18
CA LYS A 230 29.20 -16.32 15.72
C LYS A 230 29.31 -17.80 16.05
N LYS A 231 29.99 -18.59 15.21
CA LYS A 231 30.33 -19.99 15.52
C LYS A 231 31.38 -20.04 16.64
N LYS A 232 31.34 -21.09 17.46
CA LYS A 232 32.24 -21.30 18.63
C LYS A 232 33.73 -21.45 18.28
N LEU A 233 34.09 -21.56 17.00
CA LEU A 233 35.46 -21.78 16.53
C LEU A 233 35.83 -20.75 15.46
N ASP A 234 36.88 -19.97 15.69
CA ASP A 234 37.33 -18.82 14.87
C ASP A 234 37.90 -19.20 13.47
N THR A 235 37.78 -20.45 13.03
CA THR A 235 38.45 -20.97 11.83
C THR A 235 37.53 -21.26 10.64
N GLU A 236 36.22 -21.10 10.75
CA GLU A 236 35.28 -21.28 9.63
C GLU A 236 34.69 -19.95 9.15
N PRO A 237 34.39 -19.82 7.83
CA PRO A 237 33.74 -18.63 7.31
C PRO A 237 32.42 -18.35 8.03
N LEU A 238 32.16 -17.07 8.33
CA LEU A 238 30.92 -16.60 8.95
C LEU A 238 29.74 -17.03 8.07
N GLU A 239 28.85 -17.84 8.64
CA GLU A 239 27.60 -18.21 7.99
C GLU A 239 26.63 -17.04 8.15
N LEU A 240 26.33 -16.40 7.02
CA LEU A 240 25.32 -15.35 6.93
C LEU A 240 23.97 -16.00 6.63
N PHE A 241 22.98 -15.71 7.46
CA PHE A 241 21.60 -16.08 7.18
C PHE A 241 20.79 -14.83 6.88
N GLU A 242 19.90 -14.92 5.90
CA GLU A 242 18.98 -13.85 5.54
C GLU A 242 17.69 -14.00 6.35
N ILE A 243 17.25 -12.91 6.98
CA ILE A 243 16.01 -12.86 7.74
C ILE A 243 15.15 -11.69 7.26
N ALA A 244 13.85 -11.93 7.16
CA ALA A 244 12.89 -10.89 6.84
C ALA A 244 12.86 -9.83 7.95
N VAL A 245 12.94 -8.56 7.57
CA VAL A 245 12.90 -7.45 8.53
C VAL A 245 11.60 -7.46 9.34
N LYS A 246 10.48 -7.83 8.71
CA LYS A 246 9.18 -7.97 9.37
C LYS A 246 9.13 -9.02 10.49
N GLU A 247 10.16 -9.88 10.61
CA GLU A 247 10.27 -10.89 11.67
C GLU A 247 11.10 -10.43 12.87
N LEU A 248 11.70 -9.23 12.79
CA LEU A 248 12.52 -8.65 13.83
C LEU A 248 11.81 -7.46 14.48
N THR A 249 11.81 -7.41 15.81
CA THR A 249 11.36 -6.20 16.53
C THR A 249 12.32 -5.04 16.27
N PHE A 250 11.86 -3.82 16.49
CA PHE A 250 12.70 -2.64 16.34
C PHE A 250 13.96 -2.76 17.20
N ASP A 251 13.83 -3.16 18.46
CA ASP A 251 14.96 -3.37 19.36
C ASP A 251 15.93 -4.43 18.83
N GLN A 252 15.43 -5.54 18.25
CA GLN A 252 16.29 -6.55 17.63
C GLN A 252 17.07 -5.98 16.44
N LEU A 253 16.44 -5.17 15.59
CA LEU A 253 17.09 -4.46 14.48
C LEU A 253 18.17 -3.48 14.99
N GLN A 254 17.88 -2.76 16.08
CA GLN A 254 18.87 -1.89 16.72
C GLN A 254 20.04 -2.70 17.31
N LEU A 255 19.83 -3.95 17.75
CA LEU A 255 20.88 -4.83 18.27
C LEU A 255 21.75 -5.47 17.17
N LEU A 256 21.22 -5.72 15.96
CA LEU A 256 22.03 -6.20 14.82
C LEU A 256 23.23 -5.29 14.54
N LYS A 257 23.07 -3.99 14.82
CA LYS A 257 24.12 -2.98 14.82
C LYS A 257 25.33 -3.34 15.68
N LEU A 258 25.13 -3.86 16.89
CA LEU A 258 26.22 -4.08 17.86
C LEU A 258 27.18 -5.17 17.39
N ALA A 259 26.69 -6.20 16.69
CA ALA A 259 27.53 -7.29 16.20
C ALA A 259 28.48 -6.81 15.08
N HIS A 260 28.00 -5.99 14.14
CA HIS A 260 28.83 -5.49 13.04
C HIS A 260 29.86 -4.46 13.50
N VAL A 261 29.47 -3.50 14.36
CA VAL A 261 30.38 -2.48 14.91
C VAL A 261 31.40 -3.09 15.85
N THR A 262 31.03 -4.06 16.69
CA THR A 262 31.98 -4.75 17.58
C THR A 262 32.96 -5.60 16.79
N ALA A 263 32.54 -6.25 15.69
CA ALA A 263 33.44 -6.98 14.81
C ALA A 263 34.46 -6.07 14.10
N LEU A 264 34.08 -4.83 13.77
CA LEU A 264 34.98 -3.83 13.17
C LEU A 264 35.91 -3.16 14.20
N LYS A 265 35.43 -2.95 15.44
CA LYS A 265 36.21 -2.34 16.53
C LYS A 265 37.35 -3.21 17.08
N VAL A 266 37.42 -4.50 16.71
CA VAL A 266 38.60 -5.34 17.02
C VAL A 266 39.86 -4.87 16.27
N LYS A 267 39.77 -3.91 15.34
CA LYS A 267 40.91 -3.44 14.54
C LYS A 267 41.39 -2.01 14.76
N ASP A 268 40.70 -1.15 15.49
CA ASP A 268 41.20 0.22 15.72
C ASP A 268 40.93 0.71 17.14
N HIS A 269 42.01 0.83 17.91
CA HIS A 269 42.04 1.51 19.20
C HIS A 269 42.40 2.98 18.98
N ASN A 270 41.45 3.88 19.25
CA ASN A 270 41.61 5.23 19.82
C ASN A 270 40.67 6.24 19.18
N ALA A 271 39.57 6.60 19.86
CA ALA A 271 39.03 7.96 19.83
C ALA A 271 38.02 8.18 20.99
N SER A 272 37.66 9.46 21.16
CA SER A 272 37.09 10.09 22.36
C SER A 272 35.60 9.81 22.57
N PHE A 273 35.23 9.36 23.78
CA PHE A 273 33.93 8.79 24.12
C PHE A 273 32.68 9.69 24.01
N LYS A 274 32.79 11.03 23.91
CA LYS A 274 31.61 11.93 23.96
C LYS A 274 31.10 12.43 22.60
N GLU A 275 31.98 12.66 21.62
CA GLU A 275 31.56 12.97 20.24
C GLU A 275 31.22 11.68 19.46
N GLU A 276 31.80 10.56 19.88
CA GLU A 276 31.53 9.24 19.29
C GLU A 276 30.09 8.74 19.51
N GLU A 277 29.47 8.98 20.67
CA GLU A 277 28.10 8.48 20.94
C GLU A 277 27.05 9.11 20.01
N ASN A 278 27.11 10.42 19.79
CA ASN A 278 26.18 11.11 18.87
C ASN A 278 26.44 10.73 17.42
N SER A 279 27.70 10.66 16.98
CA SER A 279 28.03 10.23 15.61
C SER A 279 27.64 8.77 15.35
N ALA A 280 27.87 7.87 16.31
CA ALA A 280 27.49 6.46 16.21
C ALA A 280 25.97 6.27 16.18
N PHE A 281 25.20 7.18 16.78
CA PHE A 281 23.75 7.18 16.69
C PHE A 281 23.29 7.59 15.28
N GLU A 282 23.83 8.66 14.72
CA GLU A 282 23.37 9.19 13.42
C GLU A 282 23.73 8.29 12.25
N THR A 283 24.80 7.51 12.36
CA THR A 283 25.21 6.52 11.35
C THR A 283 24.58 5.13 11.58
N GLN A 284 23.63 5.01 12.51
CA GLN A 284 22.97 3.73 12.81
C GLN A 284 22.03 3.32 11.67
N PRO A 285 22.11 2.06 11.17
CA PRO A 285 21.11 1.52 10.25
C PRO A 285 19.76 1.34 10.95
N PHE A 286 18.69 1.24 10.17
CA PHE A 286 17.32 1.08 10.65
C PHE A 286 16.86 2.19 11.61
N PRO A 287 17.13 3.49 11.37
CA PRO A 287 16.54 4.52 12.22
C PRO A 287 15.01 4.46 12.08
N SER A 288 14.27 4.77 13.15
CA SER A 288 12.82 4.89 13.03
C SER A 288 12.45 6.11 12.19
N LEU A 289 11.34 6.03 11.46
CA LEU A 289 10.83 7.14 10.64
C LEU A 289 10.58 8.39 11.49
N GLN A 290 9.99 8.21 12.68
CA GLN A 290 9.79 9.30 13.64
C GLN A 290 11.10 10.02 13.92
N ARG A 291 12.18 9.27 14.20
CA ARG A 291 13.46 9.87 14.51
C ARG A 291 14.08 10.60 13.33
N VAL A 292 13.89 10.09 12.11
CA VAL A 292 14.31 10.79 10.89
C VAL A 292 13.56 12.12 10.72
N LEU A 293 12.23 12.11 10.95
CA LEU A 293 11.38 13.31 10.89
C LEU A 293 11.79 14.37 11.93
N GLU A 294 12.21 13.96 13.13
CA GLU A 294 12.69 14.84 14.20
C GLU A 294 14.12 15.34 13.98
N SER A 295 14.98 14.54 13.33
CA SER A 295 16.42 14.80 13.26
C SER A 295 16.85 15.62 12.05
N VAL A 296 16.17 15.52 10.90
CA VAL A 296 16.51 16.31 9.71
C VAL A 296 15.76 17.65 9.76
N SER A 297 16.34 18.73 9.23
CA SER A 297 15.68 20.05 9.20
C SER A 297 14.29 19.98 8.54
N GLU A 298 13.32 20.74 9.08
CA GLU A 298 11.96 20.87 8.54
C GLU A 298 11.94 21.56 7.16
N ASP A 299 12.98 22.33 6.83
CA ASP A 299 13.12 23.04 5.55
C ASP A 299 13.41 22.10 4.36
N VAL A 300 13.93 20.91 4.65
CA VAL A 300 14.27 19.88 3.66
C VAL A 300 13.03 19.02 3.42
N GLY A 301 12.60 18.89 2.17
CA GLY A 301 11.46 18.04 1.83
C GLY A 301 11.82 16.55 1.90
N PHE A 302 10.85 15.69 2.16
CA PHE A 302 11.04 14.23 2.12
C PHE A 302 10.29 13.62 0.94
N ASN A 303 10.96 12.70 0.24
CA ASN A 303 10.31 11.69 -0.59
C ASN A 303 10.38 10.37 0.17
N ILE A 304 9.24 9.90 0.67
CA ILE A 304 9.13 8.70 1.48
C ILE A 304 8.67 7.58 0.55
N GLU A 305 9.57 6.68 0.18
CA GLU A 305 9.21 5.49 -0.60
C GLU A 305 8.63 4.42 0.36
N ILE A 306 7.36 4.11 0.19
CA ILE A 306 6.68 3.06 0.96
C ILE A 306 6.94 1.71 0.28
N LYS A 307 7.74 0.87 0.91
CA LYS A 307 8.08 -0.47 0.40
C LYS A 307 6.96 -1.46 0.70
N TRP A 308 6.52 -2.15 -0.35
CA TRP A 308 5.53 -3.21 -0.25
C TRP A 308 5.96 -4.40 -1.11
N ILE A 309 5.62 -5.61 -0.67
CA ILE A 309 5.95 -6.84 -1.40
C ILE A 309 5.19 -6.92 -2.72
N CYS A 310 5.88 -7.29 -3.80
CA CYS A 310 5.24 -7.57 -5.07
C CYS A 310 5.48 -9.03 -5.47
N GLN A 311 4.51 -9.61 -6.19
CA GLN A 311 4.70 -10.89 -6.84
C GLN A 311 5.22 -10.66 -8.26
N GLN A 312 6.33 -11.30 -8.59
CA GLN A 312 6.92 -11.25 -9.92
C GLN A 312 6.15 -12.16 -10.90
N ARG A 313 6.41 -11.99 -12.20
CA ARG A 313 5.70 -12.73 -13.27
C ARG A 313 5.90 -14.25 -13.19
N ASP A 314 6.98 -14.70 -12.58
CA ASP A 314 7.27 -16.11 -12.35
C ASP A 314 6.56 -16.69 -11.10
N GLY A 315 5.79 -15.86 -10.39
CA GLY A 315 5.05 -16.22 -9.19
C GLY A 315 5.85 -16.09 -7.90
N GLN A 316 7.14 -15.71 -7.94
CA GLN A 316 7.93 -15.49 -6.74
C GLN A 316 7.59 -14.15 -6.09
N TRP A 317 7.55 -14.14 -4.76
CA TRP A 317 7.33 -12.93 -3.98
C TRP A 317 8.66 -12.31 -3.57
N ASP A 318 8.72 -10.98 -3.55
CA ASP A 318 9.92 -10.27 -3.10
C ASP A 318 10.34 -10.69 -1.68
N GLY A 319 11.64 -10.87 -1.48
CA GLY A 319 12.20 -11.37 -0.23
C GLY A 319 11.76 -12.80 0.16
N ASN A 320 11.20 -13.57 -0.78
CA ASN A 320 10.56 -14.86 -0.55
C ASN A 320 9.42 -14.79 0.49
N LEU A 321 8.75 -13.65 0.59
CA LEU A 321 7.68 -13.40 1.57
C LEU A 321 6.33 -13.75 0.98
N SER A 322 5.76 -14.90 1.37
CA SER A 322 4.40 -15.29 0.96
C SER A 322 3.29 -14.55 1.71
N THR A 323 3.62 -13.90 2.82
CA THR A 323 2.71 -13.06 3.61
C THR A 323 3.42 -11.81 4.09
N TYR A 324 2.65 -10.74 4.28
CA TYR A 324 3.11 -9.47 4.83
C TYR A 324 2.06 -8.92 5.78
N PHE A 325 2.16 -7.63 6.13
CA PHE A 325 1.18 -6.96 6.98
C PHE A 325 -0.18 -6.80 6.26
N ASP A 326 -1.23 -6.45 7.01
CA ASP A 326 -2.45 -5.89 6.41
C ASP A 326 -2.14 -4.49 5.88
N MET A 327 -2.57 -4.19 4.65
CA MET A 327 -2.17 -2.96 3.95
C MET A 327 -2.73 -1.70 4.62
N ASN A 328 -3.97 -1.75 5.15
CA ASN A 328 -4.54 -0.62 5.89
C ASN A 328 -3.75 -0.37 7.16
N LEU A 329 -3.51 -1.42 7.97
CA LEU A 329 -2.72 -1.28 9.20
C LEU A 329 -1.33 -0.69 8.91
N PHE A 330 -0.66 -1.25 7.90
CA PHE A 330 0.68 -0.85 7.51
C PHE A 330 0.75 0.64 7.11
N LEU A 331 -0.14 1.07 6.22
CA LEU A 331 -0.21 2.47 5.79
C LEU A 331 -0.67 3.40 6.90
N ASP A 332 -1.67 3.02 7.70
CA ASP A 332 -2.16 3.82 8.83
C ASP A 332 -1.00 4.20 9.77
N ILE A 333 -0.13 3.25 10.10
CA ILE A 333 1.00 3.48 11.01
C ILE A 333 2.00 4.46 10.38
N ILE A 334 2.39 4.23 9.13
CA ILE A 334 3.36 5.09 8.41
C ILE A 334 2.79 6.50 8.23
N LEU A 335 1.57 6.61 7.71
CA LEU A 335 0.90 7.88 7.46
C LEU A 335 0.68 8.65 8.76
N LYS A 336 0.20 8.02 9.84
CA LYS A 336 0.06 8.69 11.16
C LYS A 336 1.42 9.18 11.66
N THR A 337 2.47 8.38 11.54
CA THR A 337 3.82 8.78 11.96
C THR A 337 4.28 10.02 11.21
N VAL A 338 4.05 10.10 9.90
CA VAL A 338 4.39 11.30 9.12
C VAL A 338 3.50 12.48 9.49
N LEU A 339 2.18 12.30 9.49
CA LEU A 339 1.19 13.35 9.73
C LEU A 339 1.33 13.99 11.12
N MET A 340 1.78 13.23 12.12
CA MET A 340 2.00 13.74 13.48
C MET A 340 3.37 14.40 13.68
N ASN A 341 4.39 14.02 12.91
CA ASN A 341 5.79 14.40 13.19
C ASN A 341 6.46 15.23 12.08
N ALA A 342 5.84 15.40 10.92
CA ALA A 342 6.43 16.14 9.79
C ALA A 342 6.35 17.67 9.94
N GLY A 343 5.52 18.21 10.84
CA GLY A 343 5.31 19.66 10.96
C GLY A 343 4.82 20.27 9.64
N ARG A 344 5.49 21.31 9.16
CA ARG A 344 5.24 21.98 7.87
C ARG A 344 6.17 21.48 6.76
N ARG A 345 6.93 20.41 7.00
CA ARG A 345 7.81 19.80 6.00
C ARG A 345 6.99 19.37 4.78
N ARG A 346 7.54 19.60 3.59
CA ARG A 346 6.92 19.11 2.35
C ARG A 346 7.20 17.62 2.20
N ILE A 347 6.15 16.82 2.05
CA ILE A 347 6.23 15.37 1.91
C ILE A 347 5.73 14.96 0.52
N VAL A 348 6.46 14.05 -0.11
CA VAL A 348 6.03 13.24 -1.24
C VAL A 348 6.02 11.80 -0.76
N PHE A 349 4.93 11.07 -1.01
CA PHE A 349 4.91 9.62 -0.87
C PHE A 349 5.12 9.00 -2.26
N SER A 350 5.90 7.94 -2.32
CA SER A 350 6.13 7.17 -3.55
C SER A 350 6.06 5.67 -3.25
N SER A 351 5.71 4.87 -4.26
CA SER A 351 5.78 3.41 -4.17
C SER A 351 5.80 2.82 -5.58
N PHE A 352 6.41 1.63 -5.71
CA PHE A 352 6.27 0.81 -6.91
C PHE A 352 4.97 0.00 -6.93
N ASN A 353 4.29 -0.13 -5.78
CA ASN A 353 3.03 -0.86 -5.70
C ASN A 353 1.85 0.09 -5.96
N ALA A 354 1.02 -0.24 -6.94
CA ALA A 354 -0.10 0.60 -7.36
C ALA A 354 -1.22 0.68 -6.32
N ASP A 355 -1.44 -0.40 -5.55
CA ASP A 355 -2.46 -0.43 -4.49
C ASP A 355 -2.05 0.52 -3.35
N ILE A 356 -0.76 0.52 -2.97
CA ILE A 356 -0.20 1.48 -2.00
C ILE A 356 -0.36 2.92 -2.47
N CYS A 357 -0.22 3.20 -3.76
CA CYS A 357 -0.44 4.53 -4.32
C CYS A 357 -1.93 4.92 -4.42
N THR A 358 -2.82 3.94 -4.44
CA THR A 358 -4.28 4.14 -4.53
C THR A 358 -4.90 4.42 -3.16
N MET A 359 -4.40 3.74 -2.13
CA MET A 359 -4.73 3.96 -0.72
C MET A 359 -4.18 5.29 -0.21
#